data_AF-A0A974P1D2-F1
#
_entry.id   AF-A0A974P1D2-F1
#
_cell.length_a   1.000
_cell.length_b   1.000
_cell.length_c   1.000
_cell.angle_alpha   90.00
_cell.angle_beta   90.00
_cell.angle_gamma   90.00
#
_symmetry.space_group_name_H-M   'P 1'
#
loop_
_entity.id
_entity.type
_entity.pdbx_description
1 polymer ?
#
loop_
_entity_poly.entity_id
_entity_poly.type
_entity_poly.pdbx_seq_one_letter_code
_entity_poly.pdbx_strand_id
1 'polypeptide(L)'
;MELKATEQDAGLAQAQASLVQAQRAYDRYKTLGQQGFASQAMIDQYEAGYLSAKANVAAAQARQGDRLIRAPSPGSWASPTSRPAP
;
A
#
# COMPACT_ATOMS: atom_id res chain seq x y z
N MET A 1 2.25 8.62 20.10
CA MET A 1 2.49 7.60 19.05
C MET A 1 1.43 7.62 17.94
N GLU A 2 0.57 8.64 17.84
CA GLU A 2 -0.48 8.71 16.81
C GLU A 2 0.04 8.96 15.38
N LEU A 3 1.15 9.70 15.20
CA LEU A 3 1.63 10.10 13.87
C LEU A 3 1.96 8.91 12.95
N LYS A 4 2.51 7.83 13.50
CA LYS A 4 2.97 6.65 12.75
C LYS A 4 1.85 5.77 12.20
N ALA A 5 0.65 5.80 12.82
CA ALA A 5 -0.50 5.05 12.34
C ALA A 5 -1.14 5.78 11.14
N THR A 6 -1.30 7.09 11.24
CA THR A 6 -1.89 7.92 10.17
C THR A 6 -1.02 7.96 8.91
N GLU A 7 0.31 8.04 9.05
CA GLU A 7 1.24 7.96 7.91
C GLU A 7 1.25 6.58 7.24
N GLN A 8 0.96 5.51 7.98
CA GLN A 8 0.89 4.15 7.44
C GLN A 8 -0.39 3.90 6.66
N ASP A 9 -1.53 4.36 7.18
CA ASP A 9 -2.78 4.39 6.42
C ASP A 9 -2.65 5.23 5.15
N ALA A 10 -1.91 6.35 5.20
CA ALA A 10 -1.69 7.20 4.05
C ALA A 10 -0.97 6.48 2.89
N GLY A 11 0.04 5.64 3.17
CA GLY A 11 0.76 4.89 2.14
C GLY A 11 -0.09 3.82 1.46
N LEU A 12 -0.91 3.11 2.24
CA LEU A 12 -1.87 2.13 1.73
C LEU A 12 -3.00 2.81 0.93
N ALA A 13 -3.58 3.87 1.48
CA ALA A 13 -4.64 4.65 0.84
C ALA A 13 -4.17 5.29 -0.47
N GLN A 14 -2.94 5.80 -0.51
CA GLN A 14 -2.32 6.32 -1.73
C GLN A 14 -2.16 5.22 -2.79
N ALA A 15 -1.66 4.03 -2.41
CA ALA A 15 -1.54 2.92 -3.35
C ALA A 15 -2.91 2.46 -3.88
N GLN A 16 -3.93 2.42 -3.02
CA GLN A 16 -5.30 2.09 -3.43
C GLN A 16 -5.91 3.15 -4.35
N ALA A 17 -5.66 4.44 -4.09
CA ALA A 17 -6.11 5.51 -4.98
C ALA A 17 -5.47 5.38 -6.38
N SER A 18 -4.17 5.09 -6.44
CA SER A 18 -3.46 4.82 -7.70
C SER A 18 -4.01 3.60 -8.43
N LEU A 19 -4.37 2.53 -7.72
CA LEU A 19 -5.04 1.35 -8.30
C LEU A 19 -6.36 1.74 -8.97
N VAL A 20 -7.23 2.47 -8.25
CA VAL A 20 -8.54 2.86 -8.76
C VAL A 20 -8.40 3.76 -10.00
N GLN A 21 -7.42 4.67 -10.00
CA GLN A 21 -7.13 5.50 -11.17
C GLN A 21 -6.66 4.65 -12.36
N ALA A 22 -5.73 3.72 -12.15
CA ALA A 22 -5.22 2.85 -13.21
C ALA A 22 -6.31 1.90 -13.76
N GLN A 23 -7.16 1.36 -12.89
CA GLN A 23 -8.30 0.53 -13.28
C GLN A 23 -9.29 1.31 -14.16
N ARG A 24 -9.66 2.52 -13.76
CA ARG A 24 -10.55 3.38 -14.55
C ARG A 24 -9.95 3.76 -15.91
N ALA A 25 -8.63 3.95 -15.96
CA ALA A 25 -7.93 4.19 -17.21
C ALA A 25 -8.03 2.95 -18.11
N TYR A 26 -7.67 1.77 -17.61
CA TYR A 26 -7.79 0.50 -18.34
C TYR A 26 -9.21 0.25 -18.86
N ASP A 27 -10.23 0.38 -18.01
CA ASP A 27 -11.63 0.16 -18.41
C ASP A 27 -12.07 1.13 -19.51
N ARG A 28 -11.62 2.39 -19.44
CA ARG A 28 -11.89 3.40 -20.48
C ARG A 28 -11.22 3.00 -21.80
N TYR A 29 -9.95 2.63 -21.78
CA TYR A 29 -9.22 2.24 -22.99
C TYR A 29 -9.73 0.92 -23.58
N LYS A 30 -10.18 -0.02 -22.74
CA LYS A 30 -10.87 -1.23 -23.18
C LYS A 30 -12.17 -0.91 -23.92
N THR A 31 -12.97 0.00 -23.37
CA THR A 31 -14.21 0.48 -24.02
C THR A 31 -13.91 1.19 -25.34
N LEU A 32 -12.91 2.07 -25.36
CA LEU A 32 -12.46 2.76 -26.58
C LEU A 32 -11.93 1.78 -27.62
N GLY A 33 -11.22 0.72 -27.20
CA GLY A 33 -10.72 -0.32 -28.08
C GLY A 33 -11.82 -1.16 -28.72
N GLN A 34 -12.86 -1.50 -27.97
CA GLN A 34 -14.06 -2.16 -28.50
C GLN A 34 -14.78 -1.30 -29.57
N GLN A 35 -14.71 0.02 -29.42
CA GLN A 35 -15.26 0.98 -30.39
C GLN A 35 -14.29 1.29 -31.55
N GLY A 36 -13.09 0.70 -31.56
CA GLY A 36 -12.07 0.91 -32.61
C GLY A 36 -11.25 2.20 -32.45
N PHE A 37 -11.39 2.93 -31.34
CA PHE A 37 -10.67 4.18 -31.07
C PHE A 37 -9.30 3.98 -30.39
N ALA A 38 -9.02 2.79 -29.85
CA ALA A 38 -7.74 2.48 -29.22
C ALA A 38 -7.15 1.17 -29.75
N SER A 39 -5.85 1.17 -30.05
CA SER A 39 -5.12 -0.03 -30.49
C SER A 39 -4.93 -1.03 -29.34
N GLN A 40 -4.85 -2.33 -29.64
CA GLN A 40 -4.55 -3.37 -28.63
C GLN A 40 -3.31 -3.04 -27.80
N ALA A 41 -2.24 -2.58 -28.45
CA ALA A 41 -1.01 -2.18 -27.74
C ALA A 41 -1.23 -1.08 -26.68
N MET A 42 -2.19 -0.15 -26.89
CA MET A 42 -2.52 0.84 -25.85
C MET A 42 -3.26 0.19 -24.69
N ILE A 43 -4.22 -0.69 -24.98
CA ILE A 43 -4.97 -1.44 -23.95
C ILE A 43 -4.00 -2.24 -23.09
N ASP A 44 -3.05 -2.94 -23.72
CA ASP A 44 -2.03 -3.75 -23.03
C ASP A 44 -1.13 -2.88 -22.15
N GLN A 45 -0.75 -1.68 -22.59
CA GLN A 45 0.02 -0.73 -21.77
C GLN A 45 -0.75 -0.30 -20.51
N TYR A 46 -2.04 0.01 -20.64
CA TYR A 46 -2.88 0.37 -19.49
C TYR A 46 -3.16 -0.83 -18.59
N GLU A 47 -3.29 -2.03 -19.16
CA GLU A 47 -3.42 -3.28 -18.40
C GLU A 47 -2.19 -3.54 -17.54
N ALA A 48 -1.00 -3.42 -18.14
CA ALA A 48 0.25 -3.55 -17.41
C ALA A 48 0.38 -2.51 -16.28
N GLY A 49 -0.04 -1.26 -16.53
CA GLY A 49 -0.10 -0.22 -15.50
C GLY A 49 -1.05 -0.56 -14.34
N TYR A 50 -2.23 -1.09 -14.64
CA TYR A 50 -3.19 -1.56 -13.65
C TYR A 50 -2.63 -2.74 -12.83
N LEU A 51 -2.03 -3.74 -13.48
CA LEU A 51 -1.42 -4.88 -12.80
C LEU A 51 -0.26 -4.47 -11.89
N SER A 52 0.55 -3.50 -12.33
CA SER A 52 1.62 -2.91 -11.51
C SER A 52 1.06 -2.20 -10.27
N ALA A 53 0.02 -1.38 -10.43
CA ALA A 53 -0.65 -0.72 -9.31
C ALA A 53 -1.27 -1.74 -8.32
N LYS A 54 -1.83 -2.84 -8.83
CA LYS A 54 -2.35 -3.95 -8.03
C LYS A 54 -1.27 -4.64 -7.20
N ALA A 55 -0.12 -4.90 -7.81
CA ALA A 55 1.03 -5.45 -7.09
C ALA A 55 1.53 -4.49 -5.99
N ASN A 56 1.53 -3.18 -6.26
CA ASN A 56 1.94 -2.17 -5.28
C ASN A 56 0.99 -2.12 -4.06
N VAL A 57 -0.32 -2.22 -4.27
CA VAL A 57 -1.29 -2.32 -3.16
C VAL A 57 -1.06 -3.59 -2.34
N ALA A 58 -0.87 -4.73 -2.99
CA ALA A 58 -0.61 -6.00 -2.30
C ALA A 58 0.70 -5.93 -1.48
N ALA A 59 1.75 -5.31 -2.02
CA ALA A 59 3.00 -5.10 -1.31
C ALA A 59 2.84 -4.15 -0.12
N ALA A 60 2.05 -3.07 -0.25
CA ALA A 60 1.75 -2.16 0.84
C ALA A 60 0.95 -2.85 1.96
N GLN A 61 -0.05 -3.66 1.61
CA GLN A 61 -0.83 -4.49 2.54
C GLN A 61 0.06 -5.48 3.30
N ALA A 62 0.94 -6.21 2.59
CA ALA A 62 1.85 -7.16 3.21
C ALA A 62 2.79 -6.50 4.21
N ARG A 63 3.35 -5.31 3.88
CA ARG A 63 4.23 -4.55 4.79
C ARG A 63 3.50 -4.09 6.06
N GLN A 64 2.21 -3.79 5.98
CA GLN A 64 1.39 -3.44 7.15
C GLN A 64 1.14 -4.68 8.03
N GLY A 65 0.79 -5.82 7.43
CA GLY A 65 0.57 -7.09 8.13
C GLY A 65 1.83 -7.63 8.81
N ASP A 66 2.97 -7.64 8.12
CA ASP A 66 4.26 -8.08 8.66
C ASP A 66 4.72 -7.23 9.86
N ARG A 67 4.41 -5.93 9.88
CA ARG A 67 4.71 -5.07 11.03
C ARG A 67 3.77 -5.30 12.21
N LEU A 68 2.50 -5.60 11.95
CA LEU A 68 1.55 -6.00 12.99
C LEU A 68 2.01 -7.28 13.70
N ILE A 69 2.51 -8.27 12.94
CA ILE A 69 3.02 -9.53 13.50
C ILE A 69 4.35 -9.34 14.23
N ARG A 70 5.18 -8.38 13.79
CA ARG A 70 6.55 -8.17 14.30
C ARG A 70 6.69 -7.00 15.28
N ALA A 71 5.60 -6.31 15.64
CA ALA A 71 5.64 -5.34 16.72
C ALA A 71 5.88 -6.12 18.03
N PRO A 72 7.02 -5.96 18.72
CA PRO A 72 7.13 -6.48 20.06
C PRO A 72 6.06 -5.76 20.88
N SER A 73 5.20 -6.52 21.56
CA SER A 73 4.41 -6.00 22.67
C SER A 73 5.29 -5.06 23.51
N PRO A 74 4.82 -3.90 24.00
CA PRO A 74 5.59 -3.05 24.89
C PRO A 74 5.88 -3.82 26.18
N GLY A 75 6.95 -4.61 26.15
CA GLY A 75 7.56 -5.21 27.31
C GLY A 75 8.11 -4.07 28.12
N SER A 76 7.49 -3.84 29.26
CA SER A 76 7.96 -2.96 30.32
C SER A 76 9.45 -3.15 30.54
N TRP A 77 10.27 -2.18 30.11
CA TRP A 77 11.56 -1.99 30.73
C TRP A 77 11.27 -1.47 32.14
N ALA A 78 11.09 -2.37 33.09
CA ALA A 78 11.04 -1.99 34.48
C ALA A 78 12.47 -1.64 34.91
N SER A 79 12.81 -0.35 34.88
CA SER A 79 13.66 0.23 35.94
C SER A 79 12.69 0.70 37.04
N PRO A 80 12.99 0.60 38.35
CA PRO A 80 14.23 1.14 38.95
C PRO A 80 14.72 0.39 40.23
N THR A 81 15.74 0.97 40.92
CA THR A 81 16.01 0.84 42.38
C THR A 81 16.87 -0.37 42.79
N SER A 82 18.04 -0.29 43.45
CA SER A 82 18.57 0.66 44.45
C SER A 82 20.11 0.72 44.42
N ARG A 83 20.67 1.93 44.56
CA ARG A 83 21.87 2.14 45.41
C ARG A 83 21.38 2.22 46.86
N PRO A 84 22.11 1.64 47.82
CA PRO A 84 22.85 2.53 48.72
C PRO A 84 24.27 2.02 49.09
N ALA A 85 25.14 2.98 49.41
CA ALA A 85 26.45 2.81 50.07
C ALA A 85 26.24 2.36 51.55
N PRO A 86 27.28 2.05 52.37
CA PRO A 86 28.56 2.75 52.51
C PRO A 86 29.77 2.09 51.83
#